data_AF-A0A164TSF7-F1
#
_entry.id   AF-A0A164TSF7-F1
#
_cell.length_a   1.000
_cell.length_b   1.000
_cell.length_c   1.000
_cell.angle_alpha   90.00
_cell.angle_beta   90.00
_cell.angle_gamma   90.00
#
_symmetry.space_group_name_H-M   'P 1'
#
loop_
_entity.id
_entity.type
_entity.pdbx_description
1 polymer ?
#
loop_
_entity_poly.entity_id
_entity_poly.type
_entity_poly.pdbx_seq_one_letter_code
_entity_poly.pdbx_strand_id
1 'polypeptide(L)'
;LFNIVKEENESLSKLITRVEDALNSCKDTRPQFYTLDDLDSDLAAMTLIRALPPSEFQPFTSLLSLLPQIDYLTVKEAILLEENTR
;
A
#
# COMPACT_ATOMS: atom_id res chain seq x y z
N LEU A 1 -4.65 1.78 -5.58
CA LEU A 1 -5.06 3.07 -6.19
C LEU A 1 -3.96 3.68 -7.07
N PHE A 2 -2.80 4.07 -6.53
CA PHE A 2 -1.78 4.82 -7.27
C PHE A 2 -1.05 4.06 -8.39
N ASN A 3 -1.27 2.76 -8.54
CA ASN A 3 -0.73 1.97 -9.66
C ASN A 3 -1.72 1.84 -10.85
N ILE A 4 -2.92 2.43 -10.74
CA ILE A 4 -3.88 2.42 -11.84
C ILE A 4 -3.43 3.45 -12.86
N VAL A 5 -3.18 3.00 -14.09
CA VAL A 5 -2.76 3.83 -15.21
C VAL A 5 -3.66 3.50 -16.40
N LYS A 6 -3.95 4.52 -17.23
CA LYS A 6 -4.76 4.33 -18.44
C LYS A 6 -4.13 3.28 -19.35
N GLU A 7 -4.91 2.29 -19.78
CA GLU A 7 -4.49 1.32 -20.79
C GLU A 7 -4.60 1.88 -22.21
N GLU A 8 -3.84 1.34 -23.16
CA GLU A 8 -3.74 1.83 -24.54
C GLU A 8 -5.12 1.98 -25.21
N ASN A 9 -5.96 0.94 -25.11
CA ASN A 9 -7.29 0.86 -25.75
C ASN A 9 -8.45 1.18 -24.80
N GLU A 10 -8.17 1.79 -23.65
CA GLU A 10 -9.17 2.14 -22.65
C GLU A 10 -9.75 3.55 -22.88
N SER A 11 -11.07 3.70 -22.74
CA SER A 11 -11.71 5.01 -22.74
C SER A 11 -11.59 5.68 -21.36
N LEU A 12 -11.61 7.01 -21.31
CA LEU A 12 -11.52 7.75 -20.04
C LEU A 12 -12.64 7.38 -19.04
N SER A 13 -13.84 7.09 -19.54
CA SER A 13 -14.95 6.62 -18.70
C SER A 13 -14.64 5.28 -18.04
N LYS A 14 -14.03 4.33 -18.76
CA LYS A 14 -13.63 3.03 -18.21
C LYS A 14 -12.53 3.18 -17.15
N LEU A 15 -11.57 4.07 -17.40
CA LEU A 15 -10.54 4.39 -16.42
C LEU A 15 -11.14 4.95 -15.12
N ILE A 16 -12.08 5.90 -15.23
CA ILE A 16 -12.78 6.47 -14.08
C ILE A 16 -13.49 5.37 -13.29
N THR A 17 -14.26 4.51 -13.97
CA THR A 17 -14.95 3.39 -13.34
C THR A 17 -13.99 2.47 -12.58
N ARG A 18 -12.82 2.12 -13.15
CA ARG A 18 -11.83 1.30 -12.42
C ARG A 18 -11.27 1.99 -11.18
N VAL A 19 -11.06 3.31 -11.24
CA VAL A 19 -10.60 4.07 -10.08
C VAL A 19 -11.70 4.09 -9.00
N GLU A 20 -12.95 4.29 -9.39
CA GLU A 20 -14.10 4.24 -8.49
C GLU A 20 -14.27 2.85 -7.85
N ASP A 21 -14.18 1.78 -8.64
CA ASP A 21 -14.27 0.39 -8.17
C ASP A 21 -13.16 0.07 -7.17
N ALA A 22 -11.93 0.47 -7.47
CA ALA A 22 -10.80 0.30 -6.57
C ALA A 22 -10.96 1.11 -5.28
N LEU A 23 -11.49 2.34 -5.37
CA LEU A 23 -11.77 3.17 -4.20
C LEU A 23 -12.87 2.58 -3.33
N ASN A 24 -13.94 2.05 -3.94
CA ASN A 24 -15.02 1.40 -3.22
C ASN A 24 -14.53 0.11 -2.53
N SER A 25 -13.73 -0.70 -3.22
CA SER A 25 -13.10 -1.88 -2.61
C SER A 25 -12.26 -1.50 -1.38
N CYS A 26 -11.49 -0.41 -1.44
CA CYS A 26 -10.73 0.09 -0.29
C CYS A 26 -11.63 0.61 0.86
N LYS A 27 -12.84 1.08 0.57
CA LYS A 27 -13.81 1.52 1.59
C LYS A 27 -14.49 0.33 2.24
N ASP A 28 -14.84 -0.67 1.45
CA ASP A 28 -15.53 -1.89 1.92
C ASP A 28 -14.67 -2.73 2.86
N THR A 29 -13.34 -2.63 2.75
CA THR A 29 -12.39 -3.31 3.62
C THR A 29 -12.09 -2.56 4.92
N ARG A 30 -12.63 -1.35 5.11
CA ARG A 30 -12.31 -0.55 6.31
C ARG A 30 -12.96 -1.13 7.56
N PRO A 31 -12.26 -1.09 8.71
CA PRO A 31 -12.88 -1.32 10.00
C PRO A 31 -14.09 -0.41 10.23
N GLN A 32 -15.05 -0.87 11.03
CA GLN A 32 -16.25 -0.11 11.39
C GLN A 32 -15.92 1.27 12.02
N PHE A 33 -14.79 1.35 12.73
CA PHE A 33 -14.24 2.57 13.28
C PHE A 33 -12.89 2.82 12.61
N TYR A 34 -12.89 3.66 11.59
CA TYR A 34 -11.69 4.04 10.85
C TYR A 34 -11.55 5.56 10.86
N THR A 35 -10.47 6.04 11.43
CA THR A 35 -10.18 7.46 11.64
C THR A 35 -9.27 8.01 10.55
N LEU A 36 -9.05 9.34 10.55
CA LEU A 36 -8.04 9.94 9.68
C LEU A 36 -6.61 9.55 10.11
N ASP A 37 -6.37 9.33 11.40
CA ASP A 37 -5.06 8.89 11.89
C ASP A 37 -4.71 7.48 11.37
N ASP A 38 -5.71 6.60 11.28
CA ASP A 38 -5.55 5.27 10.67
C ASP A 38 -5.19 5.40 9.18
N LEU A 39 -5.82 6.32 8.46
CA LEU A 39 -5.51 6.60 7.05
C LEU A 39 -4.09 7.15 6.87
N ASP A 40 -3.67 8.09 7.72
CA ASP A 40 -2.33 8.66 7.67
C ASP A 40 -1.27 7.59 7.99
N SER A 41 -1.57 6.69 8.93
CA SER A 41 -0.74 5.52 9.25
C SER A 41 -0.60 4.56 8.06
N ASP A 42 -1.72 4.16 7.46
CA ASP A 42 -1.73 3.28 6.27
C ASP A 42 -0.95 3.91 5.11
N LEU A 43 -1.14 5.21 4.87
CA LEU A 43 -0.46 5.94 3.79
C LEU A 43 1.05 6.00 4.03
N ALA A 44 1.47 6.26 5.26
CA ALA A 44 2.89 6.28 5.62
C ALA A 44 3.51 4.88 5.46
N ALA A 45 2.82 3.82 5.89
CA ALA A 45 3.24 2.43 5.73
C ALA A 45 3.41 2.04 4.25
N MET A 46 2.42 2.34 3.40
CA MET A 46 2.48 2.08 1.96
C MET A 46 3.62 2.87 1.29
N THR A 47 3.85 4.10 1.74
CA THR A 47 4.93 4.95 1.22
C THR A 47 6.30 4.37 1.57
N LEU A 48 6.49 3.88 2.81
CA LEU A 48 7.72 3.20 3.22
C LEU A 48 7.98 1.95 2.37
N ILE A 49 6.98 1.08 2.20
CA ILE A 49 7.11 -0.13 1.39
C ILE A 49 7.50 0.24 -0.06
N ARG A 50 6.85 1.25 -0.64
CA ARG A 50 7.12 1.71 -2.01
C ARG A 50 8.49 2.38 -2.18
N ALA A 51 9.02 3.00 -1.12
CA ALA A 51 10.31 3.68 -1.16
C ALA A 51 11.51 2.73 -1.22
N LEU A 52 11.31 1.44 -0.88
CA LEU A 52 12.37 0.43 -0.92
C LEU A 52 12.71 0.05 -2.38
N PRO A 53 13.99 0.16 -2.81
CA PRO A 53 14.40 -0.22 -4.15
C PRO A 53 14.11 -1.71 -4.44
N PRO A 54 13.31 -2.04 -5.47
CA PRO A 54 12.99 -3.44 -5.78
C PRO A 54 14.24 -4.28 -6.10
N SER A 55 15.26 -3.68 -6.73
CA SER A 55 16.52 -4.37 -7.06
C SER A 55 17.27 -4.91 -5.85
N GLU A 56 17.07 -4.32 -4.67
CA GLU A 56 17.81 -4.66 -3.46
C GLU A 56 16.91 -5.34 -2.43
N PHE A 57 15.64 -4.96 -2.34
CA PHE A 57 14.75 -5.36 -1.26
C PHE A 57 13.59 -6.25 -1.71
N GLN A 58 13.58 -6.80 -2.93
CA GLN A 58 12.46 -7.62 -3.44
C GLN A 58 12.02 -8.76 -2.48
N PRO A 59 12.92 -9.54 -1.85
CA PRO A 59 12.50 -10.58 -0.92
C PRO A 59 11.83 -9.98 0.32
N PHE A 60 12.39 -8.88 0.84
CA PHE A 60 11.89 -8.20 2.04
C PHE A 60 10.55 -7.50 1.80
N THR A 61 10.37 -6.79 0.67
CA THR A 61 9.09 -6.17 0.31
C THR A 61 7.97 -7.20 0.13
N SER A 62 8.32 -8.40 -0.35
CA SER A 62 7.39 -9.54 -0.42
C SER A 62 6.98 -10.02 0.98
N LEU A 63 7.91 -10.06 1.94
CA LEU A 63 7.62 -10.40 3.34
C LEU A 63 6.74 -9.35 4.03
N LEU A 64 6.98 -8.05 3.79
CA LEU A 64 6.14 -6.97 4.32
C LEU A 64 4.67 -7.10 3.90
N SER A 65 4.42 -7.66 2.70
CA SER A 65 3.06 -7.90 2.19
C SER A 65 2.32 -9.03 2.93
N LEU A 66 3.03 -9.83 3.74
CA LEU A 66 2.47 -10.93 4.54
C LEU A 66 2.26 -10.54 6.01
N LEU A 67 2.56 -9.29 6.38
CA LEU A 67 2.33 -8.81 7.74
C LEU A 67 0.84 -8.88 8.09
N PRO A 68 0.50 -9.27 9.34
CA PRO A 68 -0.88 -9.38 9.77
C PRO A 68 -1.59 -8.02 9.80
N GLN A 69 -0.83 -6.93 9.89
CA GLN A 69 -1.29 -5.55 9.87
C GLN A 69 -0.27 -4.71 9.09
N ILE A 70 -0.76 -3.80 8.24
CA ILE A 70 0.09 -2.86 7.51
C ILE A 70 -0.22 -1.45 8.02
N ASP A 71 0.37 -1.13 9.17
CA ASP A 71 0.36 0.20 9.77
C ASP A 71 1.79 0.77 9.84
N TYR A 72 1.90 2.09 10.07
CA TYR A 72 3.18 2.78 10.05
C TYR A 72 4.20 2.21 11.04
N LEU A 73 3.77 1.89 12.27
CA LEU A 73 4.68 1.45 13.33
C LEU A 73 5.23 0.06 13.00
N THR A 74 4.35 -0.87 12.64
CA THR A 74 4.71 -2.24 12.28
C THR A 74 5.69 -2.28 11.12
N VAL A 75 5.42 -1.53 10.05
CA VAL A 75 6.31 -1.48 8.87
C VAL A 75 7.64 -0.82 9.19
N LYS A 76 7.64 0.27 9.95
CA LYS A 76 8.86 0.96 10.38
C LYS A 76 9.77 0.04 11.19
N GLU A 77 9.22 -0.67 12.17
CA GLU A 77 9.97 -1.61 13.00
C GLU A 77 10.56 -2.76 12.18
N ALA A 78 9.80 -3.31 11.23
CA ALA A 78 10.28 -4.34 10.31
C ALA A 78 11.46 -3.85 9.45
N ILE A 79 11.39 -2.61 8.93
CA ILE A 79 12.48 -2.00 8.14
C ILE A 79 13.73 -1.81 9.00
N LEU A 80 13.58 -1.28 10.22
CA LEU A 80 14.71 -1.10 11.15
C LEU A 80 15.33 -2.44 11.54
N LEU A 81 14.53 -3.49 11.70
CA LEU A 81 15.05 -4.83 11.97
C LEU A 81 15.87 -5.35 10.78
N GLU A 82 15.33 -5.26 9.56
CA GLU A 82 16.02 -5.66 8.32
C GLU A 82 17.37 -4.94 8.17
N GLU A 83 17.44 -3.64 8.46
CA GLU A 83 18.69 -2.87 8.46
C GLU A 83 19.73 -3.42 9.45
N ASN A 84 19.29 -3.85 10.64
CA ASN A 84 20.17 -4.40 11.67
C ASN A 84 20.60 -5.87 11.41
N THR A 85 19.86 -6.60 10.57
CA THR A 85 20.10 -8.03 10.30
C THR A 85 20.71 -8.33 8.94
N ARG A 86 20.84 -7.32 8.07
CA ARG A 86 21.56 -7.40 6.78
C ARG A 86 23.07 -7.35 6.96
#